data_AF-A0A0F9BXV8-F1
#
_entry.id   AF-A0A0F9BXV8-F1
#
_cell.length_a   1.000
_cell.length_b   1.000
_cell.length_c   1.000
_cell.angle_alpha   90.00
_cell.angle_beta   90.00
_cell.angle_gamma   90.00
#
_symmetry.space_group_name_H-M   'P 1'
#
loop_
_entity.id
_entity.type
_entity.pdbx_description
1 polymer ?
#
loop_
_entity_poly.entity_id
_entity_poly.type
_entity_poly.pdbx_seq_one_letter_code
_entity_poly.pdbx_strand_id
1 'polypeptide(L)'
;MTTIKLELDGDGAFADLADKPEKVIHLTGPFTIAALKGGMQSGRPSLALRFDLPDGRVILQETSVLLFLSAADAIKAKFSKQ
;
A
#
# COMPACT_ATOMS: atom_id res chain seq x y z
N MET A 1 -12.58 -7.42 6.53
CA MET A 1 -11.36 -8.26 6.44
C MET A 1 -10.36 -7.47 5.62
N THR A 2 -9.16 -7.20 6.14
CA THR A 2 -8.18 -6.39 5.40
C THR A 2 -7.41 -7.29 4.43
N THR A 3 -7.31 -6.89 3.16
CA THR A 3 -6.70 -7.69 2.09
C THR A 3 -5.77 -6.82 1.25
N ILE A 4 -4.59 -7.34 0.93
CA ILE A 4 -3.70 -6.76 -0.07
C ILE A 4 -3.88 -7.56 -1.36
N LYS A 5 -4.33 -6.91 -2.43
CA LYS A 5 -4.30 -7.48 -3.78
C LYS A 5 -2.92 -7.20 -4.36
N LEU A 6 -2.14 -8.25 -4.58
CA LEU A 6 -0.78 -8.16 -5.13
C LEU A 6 -0.77 -8.67 -6.57
N GLU A 7 -0.32 -7.83 -7.49
CA GLU A 7 -0.06 -8.18 -8.89
C GLU A 7 1.45 -8.15 -9.13
N LEU A 8 2.06 -9.33 -9.34
CA LEU A 8 3.52 -9.46 -9.50
C LEU A 8 3.99 -9.15 -10.93
N ASP A 9 3.07 -9.18 -11.90
CA ASP A 9 3.28 -8.85 -13.32
C ASP A 9 2.51 -7.56 -13.62
N GLY A 10 2.98 -6.45 -13.04
CA GLY A 10 2.25 -5.18 -13.01
C GLY A 10 2.39 -4.30 -14.25
N ASP A 11 3.00 -4.80 -15.33
CA ASP A 11 3.08 -4.04 -16.59
C ASP A 11 1.67 -3.87 -17.16
N GLY A 12 1.22 -2.62 -17.29
CA GLY A 12 -0.17 -2.31 -17.67
C GLY A 12 -1.17 -2.46 -16.51
N ALA A 13 -0.72 -2.55 -15.26
CA ALA A 13 -1.60 -2.53 -14.09
C ALA A 13 -2.48 -1.27 -14.08
N PHE A 14 -3.69 -1.42 -13.54
CA PHE A 14 -4.69 -0.35 -13.44
C PHE A 14 -5.10 0.25 -14.80
N ALA A 15 -5.08 -0.55 -15.87
CA ALA A 15 -5.48 -0.11 -17.22
C ALA A 15 -6.90 0.49 -17.26
N ASP A 16 -7.78 0.11 -16.34
CA ASP A 16 -9.13 0.67 -16.22
C ASP A 16 -9.14 2.17 -15.84
N LEU A 17 -8.01 2.71 -15.37
CA LEU A 17 -7.81 4.11 -15.03
C LEU A 17 -7.12 4.92 -16.13
N ALA A 18 -6.60 4.28 -17.19
CA ALA A 18 -5.77 4.92 -18.20
C ALA A 18 -6.44 6.15 -18.85
N ASP A 19 -7.74 6.03 -19.16
CA ASP A 19 -8.53 7.09 -19.81
C ASP A 19 -9.37 7.91 -18.81
N LYS A 20 -9.06 7.85 -17.50
CA LYS A 20 -9.84 8.51 -16.42
C LYS A 20 -8.96 9.33 -15.47
N PRO A 21 -8.12 10.26 -15.98
CA PRO A 21 -7.18 11.01 -15.14
C PRO A 21 -7.88 11.83 -14.05
N GLU A 22 -9.12 12.27 -14.27
CA GLU A 22 -9.92 13.02 -13.30
C GLU A 22 -10.30 12.22 -12.05
N LYS A 23 -10.21 10.89 -12.12
CA LYS A 23 -10.51 9.98 -11.00
C LYS A 23 -9.27 9.59 -10.19
N VAL A 24 -8.08 10.02 -10.63
CA VAL A 24 -6.81 9.59 -10.05
C VAL A 24 -6.15 10.76 -9.34
N ILE A 25 -5.91 10.60 -8.04
CA ILE A 25 -4.96 11.46 -7.32
C ILE A 25 -3.58 10.87 -7.57
N HIS A 26 -2.86 11.41 -8.56
CA HIS A 26 -1.48 11.02 -8.82
C HIS A 26 -0.55 11.77 -7.85
N LEU A 27 -0.30 11.17 -6.69
CA LEU A 27 0.60 11.73 -5.68
C LEU A 27 2.01 11.15 -5.82
N THR A 28 2.99 12.02 -6.06
CA THR A 28 4.41 11.68 -6.04
C THR A 28 5.10 12.41 -4.89
N GLY A 29 5.99 11.74 -4.17
CA GLY A 29 6.75 12.36 -3.08
C GLY A 29 6.88 11.46 -1.86
N PRO A 30 7.33 12.02 -0.72
CA PRO A 30 7.47 11.26 0.52
C PRO A 30 6.09 10.85 1.05
N PHE A 31 6.05 9.65 1.62
CA PHE A 31 4.92 9.14 2.38
C PHE A 31 5.47 8.42 3.62
N THR A 32 4.63 8.24 4.64
CA THR A 32 5.05 7.62 5.91
C THR A 32 4.47 6.21 6.04
N ILE A 33 5.30 5.28 6.49
CA ILE A 33 4.87 3.95 6.94
C ILE A 33 5.09 3.87 8.45
N ALA A 34 4.06 3.52 9.22
CA ALA A 34 4.15 3.35 10.66
C ALA A 34 3.70 1.93 11.06
N ALA A 35 4.54 1.21 11.80
CA ALA A 35 4.18 -0.06 12.42
C ALA A 35 3.65 0.19 13.84
N LEU A 36 2.43 -0.30 14.12
CA LEU A 36 1.73 -0.10 15.38
C LEU A 36 1.65 -1.44 16.12
N LYS A 37 2.49 -1.64 17.14
CA LYS A 37 2.68 -2.94 17.84
C LYS A 37 1.37 -3.61 18.29
N GLY A 38 0.40 -2.82 18.75
CA GLY A 38 -0.92 -3.31 19.17
C GLY A 38 -2.07 -2.70 18.37
N GLY A 39 -1.83 -2.34 17.10
CA GLY A 39 -2.77 -1.56 16.31
C GLY A 39 -3.98 -2.34 15.78
N MET A 40 -4.05 -3.67 15.96
CA MET A 40 -5.25 -4.45 15.67
C MET A 40 -6.05 -4.76 16.95
N GLN A 41 -7.38 -4.90 16.83
CA GLN A 41 -8.26 -5.34 17.93
C GLN A 41 -7.81 -6.65 18.59
N SER A 42 -7.14 -7.53 17.83
CA SER A 42 -6.59 -8.80 18.34
C SER A 42 -5.28 -8.64 19.14
N GLY A 43 -4.77 -7.42 19.32
CA GLY A 43 -3.47 -7.13 19.91
C GLY A 43 -2.26 -7.41 19.00
N ARG A 44 -2.49 -7.79 17.74
CA ARG A 44 -1.43 -8.00 16.75
C ARG A 44 -0.99 -6.66 16.13
N PRO A 45 0.24 -6.58 15.57
CA PRO A 45 0.69 -5.36 14.93
C PRO A 45 -0.11 -5.01 13.65
N SER A 46 -0.46 -3.73 13.50
CA SER A 46 -0.95 -3.15 12.24
C SER A 46 0.11 -2.23 11.62
N LEU A 47 -0.12 -1.86 10.37
CA LEU A 47 0.70 -0.95 9.59
C LEU A 47 -0.20 0.14 9.02
N ALA A 48 0.21 1.39 9.15
CA ALA A 48 -0.45 2.55 8.56
C ALA A 48 0.43 3.18 7.49
N LEU A 49 -0.17 3.47 6.33
CA LEU A 49 0.39 4.25 5.23
C LEU A 49 -0.26 5.62 5.27
N ARG A 50 0.53 6.68 5.41
CA ARG A 50 0.06 8.07 5.44
C ARG A 50 0.55 8.82 4.22
N PHE A 51 -0.40 9.48 3.55
CA PHE A 51 -0.16 10.36 2.41
C PHE A 51 -0.76 11.74 2.70
N ASP A 52 0.08 12.77 2.74
CA ASP A 52 -0.37 14.16 2.89
C ASP A 52 -0.66 14.76 1.51
N LEU A 53 -1.88 15.24 1.29
CA LEU A 53 -2.31 15.83 0.02
C LEU A 53 -2.01 17.33 -0.03
N PRO A 54 -1.80 17.91 -1.23
CA PRO A 54 -1.47 19.34 -1.37
C PRO A 54 -2.54 20.31 -0.83
N ASP A 55 -3.79 19.87 -0.76
CA ASP A 55 -4.90 20.65 -0.22
C ASP A 55 -5.05 20.53 1.32
N GLY A 56 -4.09 19.91 1.99
CA GLY A 56 -4.05 19.73 3.43
C GLY A 56 -4.84 18.53 3.96
N ARG A 57 -5.54 17.78 3.09
CA ARG A 57 -6.18 16.51 3.48
C ARG A 57 -5.12 15.40 3.63
N VAL A 58 -5.46 14.35 4.39
CA VAL A 58 -4.57 13.21 4.62
C VAL A 58 -5.29 11.91 4.26
N ILE A 59 -4.64 11.06 3.47
CA ILE A 59 -5.08 9.67 3.25
C ILE A 59 -4.33 8.79 4.26
N LEU A 60 -5.07 8.02 5.03
CA LEU A 60 -4.55 6.93 5.85
C LEU A 60 -5.10 5.61 5.32
N GLN A 61 -4.19 4.67 5.06
CA GLN A 61 -4.54 3.30 4.72
C GLN A 61 -3.90 2.34 5.71
N GLU A 62 -4.69 1.42 6.25
CA GLU A 62 -4.23 0.50 7.29
C GLU A 62 -4.34 -0.95 6.86
N THR A 63 -3.37 -1.76 7.29
CA THR A 63 -3.34 -3.21 7.09
C THR A 63 -2.65 -3.90 8.26
N SER A 64 -2.62 -5.23 8.29
CA SER A 64 -1.78 -5.95 9.25
C SER A 64 -0.32 -5.93 8.81
N VAL A 65 0.62 -5.89 9.76
CA VAL A 65 2.05 -6.04 9.43
C VAL A 65 2.33 -7.36 8.72
N LEU A 66 1.68 -8.44 9.16
CA LEU A 66 1.86 -9.78 8.58
C LEU A 66 1.55 -9.79 7.08
N LEU A 67 0.38 -9.28 6.68
CA LEU A 67 -0.02 -9.22 5.26
C LEU A 67 0.95 -8.38 4.43
N PHE A 68 1.39 -7.23 4.97
CA PHE A 68 2.34 -6.38 4.27
C PHE A 68 3.68 -7.09 4.04
N LEU A 69 4.20 -7.76 5.07
CA LEU A 69 5.45 -8.54 4.95
C LEU A 69 5.30 -9.71 3.99
N SER A 70 4.17 -10.43 4.01
CA SER A 70 3.92 -11.51 3.04
C SER A 70 3.90 -10.99 1.59
N ALA A 71 3.34 -9.81 1.35
CA ALA A 71 3.38 -9.18 0.02
C ALA A 71 4.81 -8.78 -0.36
N ALA A 72 5.57 -8.19 0.57
CA ALA A 72 6.96 -7.82 0.35
C ALA A 72 7.85 -9.03 0.05
N ASP A 73 7.66 -10.15 0.76
CA ASP A 73 8.38 -11.40 0.54
C ASP A 73 8.09 -11.99 -0.85
N ALA A 74 6.85 -11.92 -1.32
CA ALA A 74 6.48 -12.37 -2.67
C ALA A 74 7.16 -11.52 -3.76
N ILE A 75 7.17 -10.19 -3.60
CA ILE A 75 7.89 -9.27 -4.49
C ILE A 75 9.40 -9.60 -4.48
N LYS A 76 9.99 -9.71 -3.29
CA LYS A 76 11.39 -10.07 -3.13
C LYS A 76 11.73 -11.39 -3.80
N ALA A 77 10.89 -12.42 -3.64
CA ALA A 77 11.12 -13.73 -4.26
C ALA A 77 11.19 -13.64 -5.79
N LYS A 78 10.37 -12.78 -6.42
CA LYS A 78 10.37 -12.59 -7.88
C LYS A 78 11.58 -11.80 -8.37
N PHE A 79 11.94 -10.72 -7.68
CA PHE A 79 12.92 -9.74 -8.21
C PHE A 79 14.32 -9.83 -7.59
N SER A 80 14.54 -10.61 -6.54
CA SER A 80 15.86 -10.72 -5.88
C SER A 80 16.93 -11.50 -6.65
N LYS A 81 16.58 -12.12 -7.79
CA LYS A 81 17.50 -12.92 -8.61
C LYS A 81 17.85 -12.25 -9.96
N GLN A 82 17.60 -10.94 -10.09
CA GLN A 82 17.97 -10.16 -11.28
C GLN A 82 19.34 -9.50 -11.10
#